data_AF-A0A3P7X8M9-F1
#
_entry.id   AF-A0A3P7X8M9-F1
#
_cell.length_a   1.000
_cell.length_b   1.000
_cell.length_c   1.000
_cell.angle_alpha   90.00
_cell.angle_beta   90.00
_cell.angle_gamma   90.00
#
_symmetry.space_group_name_H-M   'P 1'
#
loop_
_entity.id
_entity.type
_entity.pdbx_description
1 polymer ?
#
loop_
_entity_poly.entity_id
_entity_poly.type
_entity_poly.pdbx_seq_one_letter_code
_entity_poly.pdbx_strand_id
1 'polypeptide(L)'
;MKLLLVCLGISAAFACQFKGKTYKNDEEWTENEAFKMKCKIEPNGAWRTEVSGCVTPDKTVPVNGEAVVGDHTWECKMNSGGQIILQQKMNKNAACNGHPFDSEWKDKSFQFKCGEHGVPKFVGCITKSGALIPDGEVKSVDGFEMECKKHANGTITMAALDRAIDAKCKDGEGKERDQGEYET
;
A
#
# COMPACT_ATOMS: atom_id res chain seq x y z
N MET A 1 13.10 -79.55 -15.52
CA MET A 1 12.16 -78.44 -15.26
C MET A 1 12.93 -77.38 -14.49
N LYS A 2 13.39 -76.30 -15.15
CA LYS A 2 14.15 -75.21 -14.51
C LYS A 2 13.16 -74.19 -13.95
N LEU A 3 13.09 -74.08 -12.63
CA LEU A 3 12.25 -73.11 -11.93
C LEU A 3 12.98 -71.75 -11.95
N LEU A 4 12.56 -70.84 -12.83
CA LEU A 4 13.00 -69.45 -12.84
C LEU A 4 12.24 -68.69 -11.73
N LEU A 5 12.85 -68.52 -10.56
CA LEU A 5 12.38 -67.56 -9.56
C LEU A 5 12.70 -66.15 -10.07
N VAL A 6 11.69 -65.47 -10.62
CA VAL A 6 11.72 -64.03 -10.87
C VAL A 6 11.48 -63.34 -9.53
N CYS A 7 12.55 -62.90 -8.87
CA CYS A 7 12.43 -61.95 -7.76
C CYS A 7 11.96 -60.60 -8.32
N LEU A 8 10.65 -60.37 -8.32
CA LEU A 8 10.07 -59.03 -8.41
C LEU A 8 10.52 -58.28 -7.15
N GLY A 9 11.60 -57.50 -7.27
CA GLY A 9 12.03 -56.58 -6.23
C GLY A 9 10.91 -55.59 -5.96
N ILE A 10 10.25 -55.73 -4.80
CA ILE A 10 9.29 -54.72 -4.31
C ILE A 10 10.14 -53.52 -3.92
N SER A 11 10.32 -52.57 -4.83
CA SER A 11 10.87 -51.27 -4.51
C SER A 11 9.85 -50.57 -3.60
N ALA A 12 10.11 -50.54 -2.29
CA ALA A 12 9.34 -49.72 -1.37
C ALA A 12 9.54 -48.27 -1.78
N ALA A 13 8.55 -47.68 -2.45
CA ALA A 13 8.55 -46.27 -2.77
C ALA A 13 8.34 -45.50 -1.46
N PHE A 14 9.40 -44.82 -0.97
CA PHE A 14 9.30 -43.93 0.18
C PHE A 14 8.38 -42.75 -0.17
N ALA A 15 7.49 -42.39 0.76
CA ALA A 15 6.55 -41.30 0.59
C ALA A 15 6.19 -40.68 1.95
N CYS A 16 5.87 -39.38 1.96
CA CYS A 16 5.30 -38.73 3.13
C CYS A 16 3.82 -39.12 3.28
N GLN A 17 3.38 -39.40 4.50
CA GLN A 17 1.97 -39.60 4.81
C GLN A 17 1.45 -38.44 5.66
N PHE A 18 0.57 -37.61 5.10
CA PHE A 18 0.04 -36.43 5.78
C PHE A 18 -1.49 -36.37 5.63
N LYS A 19 -2.21 -36.33 6.76
CA LYS A 19 -3.68 -36.30 6.82
C LYS A 19 -4.37 -37.35 5.91
N GLY A 20 -3.82 -38.57 5.90
CA GLY A 20 -4.36 -39.68 5.09
C GLY A 20 -4.03 -39.63 3.60
N LYS A 21 -3.22 -38.68 3.14
CA LYS A 21 -2.71 -38.59 1.75
C LYS A 21 -1.24 -38.98 1.68
N THR A 22 -0.81 -39.42 0.50
CA THR A 22 0.56 -39.85 0.21
C THR A 22 1.22 -38.89 -0.77
N TYR A 23 2.42 -38.42 -0.45
CA TYR A 23 3.16 -37.44 -1.23
C TYR A 23 4.57 -37.97 -1.56
N LYS A 24 5.02 -37.75 -2.80
CA LYS A 24 6.37 -38.11 -3.26
C LYS A 24 7.41 -37.14 -2.70
N ASN A 25 8.69 -37.54 -2.73
CA ASN A 25 9.77 -36.64 -2.35
C ASN A 25 9.73 -35.35 -3.18
N ASP A 26 9.94 -34.22 -2.51
CA ASP A 26 9.84 -32.85 -3.05
C ASP A 26 8.47 -32.43 -3.59
N GLU A 27 7.43 -33.27 -3.45
CA GLU A 27 6.07 -32.90 -3.80
C GLU A 27 5.56 -31.79 -2.88
N GLU A 28 4.89 -30.79 -3.49
CA GLU A 28 4.34 -29.65 -2.77
C GLU A 28 2.82 -29.57 -2.92
N TRP A 29 2.14 -29.22 -1.83
CA TRP A 29 0.70 -29.02 -1.81
C TRP A 29 0.31 -27.81 -0.98
N THR A 30 -0.90 -27.31 -1.18
CA THR A 30 -1.44 -26.20 -0.38
C THR A 30 -2.32 -26.77 0.72
N GLU A 31 -2.06 -26.35 1.96
CA GLU A 31 -2.82 -26.72 3.15
C GLU A 31 -3.62 -25.50 3.64
N ASN A 32 -4.94 -25.68 3.81
CA ASN A 32 -5.88 -24.66 4.28
C ASN A 32 -5.81 -23.31 3.53
N GLU A 33 -5.42 -23.33 2.25
CA GLU A 33 -5.21 -22.12 1.43
C GLU A 33 -4.20 -21.10 2.02
N ALA A 34 -3.46 -21.49 3.06
CA ALA A 34 -2.61 -20.59 3.84
C ALA A 34 -1.12 -20.98 3.77
N PHE A 35 -0.81 -22.28 3.66
CA PHE A 35 0.56 -22.76 3.70
C PHE A 35 0.87 -23.65 2.49
N LYS A 36 2.01 -23.38 1.87
CA LYS A 36 2.63 -24.30 0.91
C LYS A 36 3.46 -25.29 1.72
N MET A 37 3.08 -26.56 1.63
CA MET A 37 3.74 -27.68 2.30
C MET A 37 4.64 -28.41 1.30
N LYS A 38 5.66 -29.10 1.80
CA LYS A 38 6.61 -29.90 1.02
C LYS A 38 6.97 -31.20 1.74
N CYS A 39 7.03 -32.28 0.97
CA CYS A 39 7.54 -33.57 1.45
C CYS A 39 9.06 -33.63 1.27
N LYS A 40 9.78 -34.02 2.32
CA LYS A 40 11.22 -34.28 2.30
C LYS A 40 11.50 -35.70 2.76
N ILE A 41 12.15 -36.47 1.91
CA ILE A 41 12.57 -37.85 2.18
C ILE A 41 14.09 -37.89 2.21
N GLU A 42 14.62 -38.33 3.35
CA GLU A 42 16.04 -38.51 3.60
C GLU A 42 16.56 -39.80 2.95
N PRO A 43 17.88 -39.92 2.67
CA PRO A 43 18.45 -41.12 2.06
C PRO A 43 18.22 -42.41 2.85
N ASN A 44 18.02 -42.31 4.17
CA ASN A 44 17.72 -43.44 5.04
C ASN A 44 16.23 -43.86 5.02
N GLY A 45 15.40 -43.21 4.19
CA GLY A 45 13.97 -43.46 4.08
C GLY A 45 13.11 -42.73 5.13
N ALA A 46 13.72 -42.03 6.10
CA ALA A 46 12.98 -41.15 6.99
C ALA A 46 12.39 -39.99 6.18
N TRP A 47 11.23 -39.48 6.60
CA TRP A 47 10.58 -38.38 5.92
C TRP A 47 10.00 -37.37 6.89
N ARG A 48 9.83 -36.14 6.42
CA ARG A 48 9.15 -35.07 7.14
C ARG A 48 8.32 -34.23 6.17
N THR A 49 7.27 -33.62 6.70
CA THR A 49 6.58 -32.52 6.02
C THR A 49 7.09 -31.21 6.58
N GLU A 50 7.44 -30.27 5.72
CA GLU A 50 7.83 -28.92 6.10
C GLU A 50 6.96 -27.89 5.39
N VAL A 51 6.78 -26.72 6.00
CA VAL A 51 6.18 -25.58 5.32
C VAL A 51 7.28 -24.95 4.47
N SER A 52 7.07 -24.88 3.16
CA SER A 52 8.00 -24.22 2.23
C SER A 52 7.65 -22.75 1.99
N GLY A 53 6.40 -22.34 2.26
CA GLY A 53 5.99 -20.94 2.16
C GLY A 53 4.58 -20.65 2.67
N CYS A 54 4.25 -19.36 2.71
CA CYS A 54 2.92 -18.84 3.02
C CYS A 54 2.21 -18.46 1.72
N VAL A 55 0.92 -18.74 1.62
CA VAL A 55 0.11 -18.44 0.44
C VAL A 55 -0.51 -17.05 0.60
N THR A 56 -0.37 -16.22 -0.44
CA THR A 56 -1.08 -14.95 -0.63
C THR A 56 -2.12 -15.13 -1.75
N PRO A 57 -3.04 -14.17 -1.99
CA PRO A 57 -4.01 -14.29 -3.08
C PRO A 57 -3.39 -14.55 -4.47
N ASP A 58 -2.17 -14.03 -4.72
CA ASP A 58 -1.54 -14.08 -6.05
C ASP A 58 -0.39 -15.09 -6.16
N LYS A 59 0.36 -15.32 -5.06
CA LYS A 59 1.57 -16.17 -5.08
C LYS A 59 1.93 -16.74 -3.71
N THR A 60 2.89 -17.66 -3.69
CA THR A 60 3.50 -18.18 -2.47
C THR A 60 4.74 -17.34 -2.10
N VAL A 61 4.85 -16.97 -0.82
CA VAL A 61 6.02 -16.31 -0.22
C VAL A 61 6.84 -17.38 0.52
N PRO A 62 8.12 -17.62 0.17
CA PRO A 62 8.96 -18.61 0.85
C PRO A 62 9.09 -18.33 2.34
N VAL A 63 9.27 -19.37 3.16
CA VAL A 63 9.57 -19.18 4.59
C VAL A 63 10.85 -18.35 4.78
N ASN A 64 10.77 -17.38 5.70
CA ASN A 64 11.74 -16.32 5.95
C ASN A 64 12.00 -15.40 4.74
N GLY A 65 11.11 -15.43 3.75
CA GLY A 65 11.12 -14.56 2.59
C GLY A 65 10.06 -13.46 2.67
N GLU A 66 10.14 -12.56 1.70
CA GLU A 66 9.18 -11.50 1.48
C GLU A 66 8.80 -11.40 0.00
N ALA A 67 7.60 -10.90 -0.28
CA ALA A 67 7.19 -10.57 -1.64
C ALA A 67 6.21 -9.40 -1.67
N VAL A 68 6.32 -8.56 -2.70
CA VAL A 68 5.32 -7.52 -2.99
C VAL A 68 4.16 -8.13 -3.78
N VAL A 69 2.93 -7.90 -3.29
CA VAL A 69 1.67 -8.32 -3.90
C VAL A 69 0.69 -7.15 -3.77
N GLY A 70 0.30 -6.56 -4.90
CA GLY A 70 -0.46 -5.29 -4.92
C GLY A 70 0.24 -4.21 -4.10
N ASP A 71 -0.53 -3.53 -3.24
CA ASP A 71 -0.05 -2.45 -2.37
C ASP A 71 0.69 -2.92 -1.10
N HIS A 72 0.94 -4.23 -0.98
CA HIS A 72 1.47 -4.80 0.25
C HIS A 72 2.77 -5.55 0.03
N THR A 73 3.68 -5.45 1.00
CA THR A 73 4.76 -6.40 1.19
C THR A 73 4.27 -7.46 2.17
N TRP A 74 4.35 -8.71 1.75
CA TRP A 74 4.01 -9.88 2.54
C TRP A 74 5.29 -10.57 3.01
N GLU A 75 5.36 -10.91 4.28
CA GLU A 75 6.52 -11.55 4.90
C GLU A 75 6.10 -12.86 5.57
N CYS A 76 6.69 -13.97 5.16
CA CYS A 76 6.41 -15.27 5.76
C CYS A 76 7.50 -15.59 6.79
N LYS A 77 7.27 -15.33 8.07
CA LYS A 77 8.29 -15.46 9.12
C LYS A 77 8.11 -16.71 9.97
N MET A 78 9.20 -17.42 10.24
CA MET A 78 9.25 -18.40 11.31
C MET A 78 9.73 -17.74 12.60
N ASN A 79 8.96 -17.85 13.68
CA ASN A 79 9.38 -17.36 14.99
C ASN A 79 10.32 -18.37 15.69
N SER A 80 10.90 -17.98 16.82
CA SER A 80 11.82 -18.85 17.60
C SER A 80 11.17 -20.13 18.13
N GLY A 81 9.84 -20.18 18.21
CA GLY A 81 9.07 -21.38 18.56
C GLY A 81 8.75 -22.29 17.38
N GLY A 82 9.24 -21.99 16.17
CA GLY A 82 8.96 -22.76 14.95
C GLY A 82 7.59 -22.50 14.33
N GLN A 83 6.80 -21.56 14.87
CA GLN A 83 5.52 -21.17 14.27
C GLN A 83 5.76 -20.23 13.10
N ILE A 84 5.04 -20.47 12.00
CA ILE A 84 5.11 -19.65 10.79
C ILE A 84 3.93 -18.68 10.75
N ILE A 85 4.23 -17.41 10.51
CA ILE A 85 3.28 -16.29 10.49
C ILE A 85 3.45 -15.54 9.18
N LEU A 86 2.34 -15.30 8.49
CA LEU A 86 2.29 -14.38 7.36
C LEU A 86 1.95 -12.98 7.86
N GLN A 87 2.87 -12.04 7.69
CA GLN A 87 2.71 -10.63 8.06
C GLN A 87 2.50 -9.78 6.81
N GLN A 88 1.68 -8.75 6.92
CA GLN A 88 1.36 -7.82 5.84
C GLN A 88 1.74 -6.41 6.26
N LYS A 89 2.44 -5.67 5.39
CA LYS A 89 2.74 -4.24 5.57
C LYS A 89 2.50 -3.48 4.27
N MET A 90 2.18 -2.19 4.34
CA MET A 90 2.10 -1.34 3.15
C MET A 90 3.48 -1.25 2.49
N ASN A 91 3.53 -1.57 1.19
CA ASN A 91 4.77 -1.48 0.45
C ASN A 91 5.16 0.01 0.25
N LYS A 92 6.44 0.28 0.00
CA LYS A 92 6.95 1.65 -0.13
C LYS A 92 6.24 2.46 -1.23
N ASN A 93 5.87 1.81 -2.32
CA ASN A 93 5.25 2.38 -3.50
C ASN A 93 3.76 2.03 -3.59
N ALA A 94 3.10 1.85 -2.45
CA ALA A 94 1.69 1.53 -2.40
C ALA A 94 0.86 2.70 -2.96
N ALA A 95 -0.23 2.38 -3.65
CA ALA A 95 -1.16 3.36 -4.15
C ALA A 95 -1.93 4.05 -3.01
N CYS A 96 -2.36 5.29 -3.26
CA CYS A 96 -3.16 6.10 -2.37
C CYS A 96 -4.61 6.09 -2.84
N ASN A 97 -5.49 5.29 -2.20
CA ASN A 97 -6.91 5.21 -2.58
C ASN A 97 -7.14 5.01 -4.11
N GLY A 98 -6.32 4.17 -4.75
CA GLY A 98 -6.36 3.93 -6.20
C GLY A 98 -5.50 4.85 -7.06
N HIS A 99 -4.87 5.88 -6.48
CA HIS A 99 -3.88 6.72 -7.16
C HIS A 99 -2.49 6.05 -7.10
N PRO A 100 -1.83 5.77 -8.23
CA PRO A 100 -0.50 5.16 -8.24
C PRO A 100 0.53 5.94 -7.41
N PHE A 101 1.56 5.27 -6.93
CA PHE A 101 2.68 5.93 -6.26
C PHE A 101 3.27 7.06 -7.12
N ASP A 102 3.63 8.16 -6.47
CA ASP A 102 4.15 9.38 -7.09
C ASP A 102 3.17 10.12 -8.02
N SER A 103 1.94 9.60 -8.22
CA SER A 103 0.92 10.28 -9.01
C SER A 103 0.31 11.46 -8.26
N GLU A 104 -0.18 12.43 -9.04
CA GLU A 104 -0.81 13.64 -8.54
C GLU A 104 -2.27 13.70 -8.96
N TRP A 105 -3.14 14.16 -8.06
CA TRP A 105 -4.57 14.31 -8.36
C TRP A 105 -5.17 15.53 -7.67
N LYS A 106 -6.29 15.98 -8.24
CA LYS A 106 -7.10 17.07 -7.71
C LYS A 106 -8.27 16.50 -6.94
N ASP A 107 -8.50 17.00 -5.73
CA ASP A 107 -9.74 16.81 -4.99
C ASP A 107 -10.30 18.17 -4.60
N LYS A 108 -11.39 18.57 -5.25
CA LYS A 108 -11.98 19.90 -5.17
C LYS A 108 -10.93 20.99 -5.48
N SER A 109 -10.64 21.86 -4.52
CA SER A 109 -9.67 22.95 -4.64
C SER A 109 -8.29 22.58 -4.08
N PHE A 110 -7.98 21.28 -3.93
CA PHE A 110 -6.72 20.81 -3.36
C PHE A 110 -5.98 19.91 -4.36
N GLN A 111 -4.66 20.07 -4.39
CA GLN A 111 -3.74 19.21 -5.10
C GLN A 111 -3.08 18.27 -4.10
N PHE A 112 -3.07 16.98 -4.43
CA PHE A 112 -2.40 15.94 -3.66
C PHE A 112 -1.39 15.19 -4.53
N LYS A 113 -0.44 14.54 -3.85
CA LYS A 113 0.54 13.62 -4.43
C LYS A 113 0.59 12.34 -3.61
N CYS A 114 0.66 11.18 -4.26
CA CYS A 114 0.77 9.92 -3.54
C CYS A 114 2.19 9.74 -3.03
N GLY A 115 2.34 9.76 -1.71
CA GLY A 115 3.60 9.53 -1.04
C GLY A 115 3.89 8.05 -0.80
N GLU A 116 4.99 7.81 -0.09
CA GLU A 116 5.38 6.46 0.30
C GLU A 116 4.31 5.81 1.20
N HIS A 117 4.24 4.48 1.15
CA HIS A 117 3.32 3.67 1.96
C HIS A 117 1.83 4.02 1.77
N GLY A 118 1.45 4.52 0.60
CA GLY A 118 0.05 4.84 0.29
C GLY A 118 -0.48 6.06 1.05
N VAL A 119 0.41 6.95 1.50
CA VAL A 119 0.04 8.15 2.26
C VAL A 119 -0.09 9.36 1.33
N PRO A 120 -1.30 9.95 1.18
CA PRO A 120 -1.47 11.19 0.44
C PRO A 120 -0.70 12.35 1.09
N LYS A 121 0.06 13.08 0.27
CA LYS A 121 0.72 14.33 0.64
C LYS A 121 -0.05 15.50 0.05
N PHE A 122 -0.38 16.47 0.89
CA PHE A 122 -0.95 17.74 0.43
C PHE A 122 0.13 18.54 -0.29
N VAL A 123 -0.17 19.01 -1.50
CA VAL A 123 0.77 19.77 -2.34
C VAL A 123 0.41 21.26 -2.33
N GLY A 124 -0.87 21.60 -2.38
CA GLY A 124 -1.30 22.99 -2.42
C GLY A 124 -2.77 23.17 -2.79
N CYS A 125 -3.17 24.42 -2.99
CA CYS A 125 -4.52 24.83 -3.32
C CYS A 125 -4.63 25.19 -4.80
N ILE A 126 -5.77 24.89 -5.40
CA ILE A 126 -6.07 25.20 -6.79
C ILE A 126 -7.13 26.30 -6.83
N THR A 127 -6.78 27.42 -7.46
CA THR A 127 -7.69 28.57 -7.61
C THR A 127 -8.81 28.26 -8.61
N LYS A 128 -9.83 29.13 -8.67
CA LYS A 128 -10.90 29.02 -9.67
C LYS A 128 -10.38 29.11 -11.10
N SER A 129 -9.31 29.88 -11.33
CA SER A 129 -8.60 30.00 -12.60
C SER A 129 -7.72 28.77 -12.92
N GLY A 130 -7.60 27.81 -11.98
CA GLY A 130 -6.85 26.57 -12.16
C GLY A 130 -5.37 26.67 -11.76
N ALA A 131 -4.91 27.81 -11.24
CA ALA A 131 -3.54 28.00 -10.79
C ALA A 131 -3.27 27.26 -9.47
N LEU A 132 -2.11 26.64 -9.36
CA LEU A 132 -1.64 25.98 -8.13
C LEU A 132 -0.84 26.96 -7.26
N ILE A 133 -1.28 27.09 -6.02
CA ILE A 133 -0.58 27.75 -4.92
C ILE A 133 -0.05 26.66 -4.00
N PRO A 134 1.27 26.37 -3.99
CA PRO A 134 1.84 25.35 -3.11
C PRO A 134 1.59 25.62 -1.63
N ASP A 135 1.60 24.56 -0.81
CA ASP A 135 1.44 24.66 0.64
C ASP A 135 2.53 25.55 1.26
N GLY A 136 2.11 26.56 2.02
CA GLY A 136 2.97 27.55 2.65
C GLY A 136 3.43 28.68 1.72
N GLU A 137 3.03 28.67 0.45
CA GLU A 137 3.38 29.72 -0.51
C GLU A 137 2.25 30.75 -0.70
N VAL A 138 2.67 31.93 -1.15
CA VAL A 138 1.82 33.04 -1.57
C VAL A 138 2.01 33.24 -3.07
N LYS A 139 0.90 33.39 -3.82
CA LYS A 139 0.95 33.75 -5.24
C LYS A 139 -0.07 34.83 -5.57
N SER A 140 0.32 35.74 -6.46
CA SER A 140 -0.62 36.67 -7.09
C SER A 140 -1.47 35.92 -8.11
N VAL A 141 -2.78 35.88 -7.88
CA VAL A 141 -3.75 35.25 -8.78
C VAL A 141 -4.95 36.19 -8.93
N ASP A 142 -5.31 36.49 -10.18
CA ASP A 142 -6.45 37.34 -10.52
C ASP A 142 -6.44 38.72 -9.82
N GLY A 143 -5.24 39.26 -9.56
CA GLY A 143 -5.04 40.58 -8.93
C GLY A 143 -4.99 40.58 -7.40
N PHE A 144 -5.07 39.41 -6.75
CA PHE A 144 -4.98 39.27 -5.30
C PHE A 144 -3.76 38.43 -4.90
N GLU A 145 -3.08 38.80 -3.82
CA GLU A 145 -2.12 37.90 -3.19
C GLU A 145 -2.84 36.82 -2.39
N MET A 146 -2.69 35.56 -2.79
CA MET A 146 -3.39 34.42 -2.20
C MET A 146 -2.40 33.50 -1.50
N GLU A 147 -2.64 33.17 -0.23
CA GLU A 147 -1.89 32.16 0.54
C GLU A 147 -2.66 30.84 0.60
N CYS A 148 -1.95 29.73 0.42
CA CYS A 148 -2.45 28.39 0.72
C CYS A 148 -1.65 27.78 1.87
N LYS A 149 -2.33 27.32 2.93
CA LYS A 149 -1.64 26.78 4.10
C LYS A 149 -2.40 25.65 4.76
N LYS A 150 -1.69 24.55 4.99
CA LYS A 150 -2.12 23.47 5.89
C LYS A 150 -1.65 23.76 7.32
N HIS A 151 -2.60 23.84 8.24
CA HIS A 151 -2.35 24.05 9.66
C HIS A 151 -2.00 22.74 10.36
N ALA A 152 -1.34 22.82 11.52
CA ALA A 152 -0.94 21.66 12.32
C ALA A 152 -2.14 20.79 12.76
N ASN A 153 -3.32 21.40 12.91
CA ASN A 153 -4.58 20.70 13.21
C ASN A 153 -5.20 19.97 11.99
N GLY A 154 -4.55 20.03 10.82
CA GLY A 154 -5.00 19.39 9.58
C GLY A 154 -5.94 20.24 8.72
N THR A 155 -6.43 21.39 9.21
CA THR A 155 -7.24 22.30 8.40
C THR A 155 -6.41 22.95 7.30
N ILE A 156 -7.03 23.22 6.15
CA ILE A 156 -6.40 23.91 5.02
C ILE A 156 -7.13 25.23 4.79
N THR A 157 -6.38 26.33 4.73
CA THR A 157 -6.89 27.66 4.40
C THR A 157 -6.35 28.14 3.07
N MET A 158 -7.23 28.68 2.24
CA MET A 158 -6.88 29.48 1.07
C MET A 158 -7.50 30.86 1.26
N ALA A 159 -6.68 31.89 1.42
CA ALA A 159 -7.14 33.24 1.74
C ALA A 159 -6.37 34.29 0.94
N ALA A 160 -7.05 35.37 0.59
CA ALA A 160 -6.38 36.58 0.15
C ALA A 160 -5.66 37.22 1.36
N LEU A 161 -4.38 37.53 1.21
CA LEU A 161 -3.59 38.23 2.23
C LEU A 161 -3.93 39.71 2.30
N ASP A 162 -4.29 40.28 1.16
CA ASP A 162 -4.81 41.63 1.09
C ASP A 162 -6.19 41.65 1.77
N ARG A 163 -6.23 42.13 3.01
CA ARG A 163 -7.33 43.05 3.34
C ARG A 163 -7.24 44.12 2.27
N ALA A 164 -8.33 44.36 1.57
CA ALA A 164 -8.36 45.45 0.63
C ALA A 164 -8.32 46.76 1.44
N ILE A 165 -7.12 47.15 1.86
CA ILE A 165 -6.86 48.39 2.62
C ILE A 165 -7.29 49.58 1.74
N ASP A 166 -7.31 49.40 0.42
CA ASP A 166 -7.80 50.35 -0.58
C ASP A 166 -9.09 49.89 -1.30
N ALA A 167 -9.86 48.95 -0.74
CA ALA A 167 -11.16 48.63 -1.33
C ALA A 167 -12.11 49.82 -1.21
N LYS A 168 -12.43 50.40 -2.36
CA LYS A 168 -13.55 51.33 -2.51
C LYS A 168 -14.83 50.55 -2.74
N CYS A 169 -15.72 50.52 -1.75
CA CYS A 169 -17.05 49.95 -1.87
C CYS A 169 -18.05 51.04 -2.27
N LYS A 170 -19.00 50.72 -3.16
CA LYS A 170 -20.14 51.62 -3.42
C LYS A 170 -21.26 51.34 -2.45
N ASP A 171 -21.78 52.37 -1.81
CA ASP A 171 -22.97 52.28 -0.95
C ASP A 171 -24.27 52.14 -1.78
N GLY A 172 -25.41 52.04 -1.09
CA GLY A 172 -26.74 51.97 -1.73
C GLY A 172 -27.12 53.21 -2.54
N GLU A 173 -26.36 54.30 -2.42
CA GLU A 173 -26.54 55.55 -3.16
C GLU A 173 -25.51 55.68 -4.32
N GLY A 174 -24.63 54.68 -4.48
CA GLY A 174 -23.63 54.62 -5.53
C GLY A 174 -22.34 55.40 -5.24
N LYS A 175 -22.16 55.90 -4.02
CA LYS A 175 -20.97 56.66 -3.60
C LYS A 175 -19.86 55.69 -3.15
N GLU A 176 -18.65 55.92 -3.64
CA GLU A 176 -17.47 55.15 -3.22
C GLU A 176 -17.03 55.52 -1.81
N ARG A 177 -16.76 54.50 -0.98
CA ARG A 177 -16.31 54.62 0.41
C ARG A 177 -15.19 53.66 0.70
N ASP A 178 -14.29 54.07 1.56
CA ASP A 178 -13.20 53.23 2.02
C ASP A 178 -13.71 52.23 3.08
N GLN A 179 -13.14 51.03 3.09
CA GLN A 179 -13.53 49.98 4.01
C GLN A 179 -13.23 50.38 5.47
N GLY A 180 -14.27 50.64 6.27
CA GLY A 180 -14.15 51.01 7.69
C GLY A 180 -14.51 52.46 8.03
N GLU A 181 -14.94 53.26 7.04
CA GLU A 181 -15.48 54.61 7.26
C GLU A 181 -16.91 54.52 7.87
N TYR A 182 -17.06 54.90 9.14
CA TYR A 182 -18.37 55.01 9.80
C TYR A 182 -18.89 56.45 9.67
N GLU A 183 -20.16 56.61 9.30
CA GLU A 183 -20.85 57.91 9.38
C GLU A 183 -21.03 58.30 10.85
N THR A 184 -20.42 59.42 11.24
CA THR A 184 -20.70 60.12 12.51
C THR A 184 -21.91 61.02 12.39
#